data_AF-A0A0G0YTZ9-F1
#
_entry.id   AF-A0A0G0YTZ9-F1
#
_cell.length_a   1.000
_cell.length_b   1.000
_cell.length_c   1.000
_cell.angle_alpha   90.00
_cell.angle_beta   90.00
_cell.angle_gamma   90.00
#
_symmetry.space_group_name_H-M   'P 1'
#
loop_
_entity.id
_entity.type
_entity.pdbx_description
1 polymer ?
#
loop_
_entity_poly.entity_id
_entity_poly.type
_entity_poly.pdbx_seq_one_letter_code
_entity_poly.pdbx_strand_id
1 'polypeptide(L)'
;MCRQHGFTLIELLIVVAILGILALVAFMAINPAKRQNQAKDARTKADIDQIATGLGVYFTTHQPQTYPVDLSEVVNNKDLKSLPTPPNSGTYGSGYAAVAEDGGTCDGGTIVCSRAKLSWTLNDPQNGNSVWCWQSSTGKAQPLTPVLCTP
;
A
#
# COMPACT_ATOMS: atom_id res chain seq x y z
N MET A 1 -8.59 43.39 50.32
CA MET A 1 -7.92 42.09 50.55
C MET A 1 -8.72 41.03 49.79
N CYS A 2 -8.25 40.57 48.62
CA CYS A 2 -9.00 39.59 47.83
C CYS A 2 -8.81 38.19 48.42
N ARG A 3 -9.93 37.58 48.83
CA ARG A 3 -10.02 36.26 49.42
C ARG A 3 -9.93 35.24 48.28
N GLN A 4 -8.89 34.42 48.29
CA GLN A 4 -8.77 33.34 47.31
C GLN A 4 -9.74 32.21 47.71
N HIS A 5 -10.74 31.97 46.87
CA HIS A 5 -11.61 30.80 46.98
C HIS A 5 -10.81 29.58 46.56
N GLY A 6 -10.44 28.74 47.53
CA GLY A 6 -9.82 27.44 47.27
C GLY A 6 -10.84 26.47 46.68
N PHE A 7 -10.39 25.67 45.72
CA PHE A 7 -11.16 24.57 45.14
C PHE A 7 -11.54 23.57 46.23
N THR A 8 -12.76 23.06 46.22
CA THR A 8 -13.14 21.99 47.14
C THR A 8 -12.56 20.65 46.66
N LEU A 9 -12.12 19.80 47.60
CA LEU A 9 -11.63 18.45 47.29
C LEU A 9 -12.69 17.60 46.56
N ILE A 10 -13.96 17.83 46.87
CA ILE A 10 -15.08 17.10 46.26
C ILE A 10 -15.34 17.53 44.82
N GLU A 11 -15.16 18.81 44.48
CA GLU A 11 -15.24 19.27 43.09
C GLU A 11 -14.19 18.61 42.23
N LEU A 12 -12.95 18.55 42.72
CA LEU A 12 -11.87 17.93 41.94
C LEU A 12 -12.09 16.42 41.77
N LEU A 13 -12.65 15.74 42.77
CA LEU A 13 -12.98 14.31 42.72
C LEU A 13 -14.07 13.99 41.68
N ILE A 14 -15.13 14.80 41.62
CA ILE A 14 -16.22 14.59 40.65
C ILE A 14 -15.72 14.86 39.22
N VAL A 15 -14.88 15.87 39.03
CA VAL A 15 -14.34 16.21 37.70
C VAL A 15 -13.50 15.07 37.13
N VAL A 16 -12.57 14.49 37.92
CA VAL A 16 -11.76 13.37 37.42
C VAL A 16 -12.60 12.11 37.18
N ALA A 17 -13.67 11.90 37.96
CA ALA A 17 -14.61 10.80 37.73
C ALA A 17 -15.35 10.95 36.39
N ILE A 18 -15.85 12.16 36.08
CA ILE A 18 -16.54 12.44 34.81
C ILE A 18 -15.55 12.38 33.63
N LEU A 19 -14.35 12.95 33.78
CA LEU A 19 -13.31 12.89 32.74
C LEU A 19 -12.90 11.45 32.41
N GLY A 20 -12.84 10.57 33.42
CA GLY A 20 -12.57 9.15 33.21
C GLY A 20 -13.63 8.45 32.34
N ILE A 21 -14.92 8.73 32.59
CA ILE A 21 -16.03 8.14 31.82
C ILE A 21 -16.02 8.65 30.37
N LEU A 22 -15.86 9.96 30.18
CA LEU A 22 -15.84 10.58 28.85
C LEU A 22 -14.65 10.07 28.00
N ALA A 23 -13.48 9.87 28.62
CA ALA A 23 -12.30 9.36 27.93
C ALA A 23 -12.50 7.93 27.39
N LEU A 24 -13.16 7.05 28.17
CA LEU A 24 -13.47 5.68 27.74
C LEU A 24 -14.42 5.65 26.53
N VAL A 25 -15.47 6.46 26.55
CA VAL A 25 -16.44 6.54 25.45
C VAL A 25 -15.77 7.08 24.18
N ALA A 26 -14.96 8.12 24.30
CA ALA A 26 -14.22 8.70 23.18
C ALA A 26 -13.24 7.71 22.55
N PHE A 27 -12.56 6.89 23.36
CA PHE A 27 -11.62 5.87 22.87
C PHE A 27 -12.32 4.77 22.07
N MET A 28 -13.53 4.36 22.47
CA MET A 28 -14.35 3.39 21.72
C MET A 28 -14.88 3.95 20.39
N ALA A 29 -15.10 5.27 20.33
CA ALA A 29 -15.65 5.93 19.14
C ALA A 29 -14.64 6.06 17.99
N ILE A 30 -13.36 6.25 18.30
CA ILE A 30 -12.29 6.24 17.30
C ILE A 30 -11.87 4.78 17.14
N ASN A 31 -11.97 4.21 15.95
CA ASN A 31 -11.38 2.91 15.65
C ASN A 31 -9.92 3.14 15.18
N PRO A 32 -8.91 3.19 16.08
CA PRO A 32 -7.53 3.50 15.71
C PRO A 32 -6.97 2.43 14.77
N ALA A 33 -7.40 1.17 14.92
CA ALA A 33 -6.96 0.08 14.07
C ALA A 33 -7.37 0.31 12.60
N LYS A 34 -8.62 0.73 12.36
CA LYS A 34 -9.06 1.09 10.99
C LYS A 34 -8.26 2.25 10.41
N ARG A 35 -8.02 3.30 11.20
CA ARG A 35 -7.23 4.47 10.77
C ARG A 35 -5.78 4.10 10.44
N GLN A 36 -5.17 3.21 11.22
CA GLN A 36 -3.85 2.68 10.95
C GLN A 36 -3.81 1.84 9.68
N ASN A 37 -4.80 0.98 9.46
CA ASN A 37 -4.89 0.17 8.24
C ASN A 37 -5.02 1.05 6.98
N GLN A 38 -5.85 2.09 7.03
CA GLN A 38 -5.99 3.06 5.94
C GLN A 38 -4.70 3.83 5.64
N ALA A 39 -3.94 4.21 6.69
CA ALA A 39 -2.65 4.87 6.51
C ALA A 39 -1.62 3.94 5.85
N LYS A 40 -1.59 2.66 6.24
CA LYS A 40 -0.74 1.64 5.60
C LYS A 40 -1.11 1.43 4.14
N ASP A 41 -2.41 1.31 3.85
CA ASP A 41 -2.90 1.14 2.48
C ASP A 41 -2.58 2.36 1.62
N ALA A 42 -2.71 3.58 2.15
CA ALA A 42 -2.33 4.80 1.43
C ALA A 42 -0.84 4.81 1.07
N ARG A 43 0.03 4.38 2.00
CA ARG A 43 1.47 4.23 1.72
C ARG A 43 1.73 3.19 0.64
N THR A 44 1.11 2.02 0.75
CA THR A 44 1.26 0.96 -0.26
C THR A 44 0.80 1.38 -1.64
N LYS A 45 -0.29 2.15 -1.75
CA LYS A 45 -0.74 2.69 -3.04
C LYS A 45 0.32 3.58 -3.68
N ALA A 46 0.90 4.49 -2.91
CA ALA A 46 1.98 5.36 -3.38
C ALA A 46 3.25 4.57 -3.77
N ASP A 47 3.61 3.55 -2.99
CA ASP A 47 4.74 2.67 -3.29
C ASP A 47 4.52 1.91 -4.62
N ILE A 48 3.31 1.39 -4.85
CA ILE A 48 2.96 0.69 -6.09
C ILE A 48 2.99 1.64 -7.29
N ASP A 49 2.49 2.86 -7.15
CA ASP A 49 2.53 3.86 -8.23
C ASP A 49 3.99 4.25 -8.58
N GLN A 50 4.86 4.31 -7.56
CA GLN A 50 6.29 4.55 -7.77
C GLN A 50 6.95 3.40 -8.53
N ILE A 51 6.66 2.14 -8.16
CA ILE A 51 7.19 0.97 -8.85
C ILE A 51 6.63 0.88 -10.28
N ALA A 52 5.33 1.13 -10.47
CA ALA A 52 4.69 1.16 -11.78
C ALA A 52 5.34 2.17 -12.73
N THR A 53 5.71 3.34 -12.20
CA THR A 53 6.48 4.33 -12.97
C THR A 53 7.84 3.78 -13.38
N GLY A 54 8.59 3.15 -12.45
CA GLY A 54 9.87 2.51 -12.75
C GLY A 54 9.75 1.38 -13.78
N LEU A 55 8.69 0.58 -13.72
CA LEU A 55 8.37 -0.46 -14.71
C LEU A 55 8.11 0.13 -16.10
N GLY A 56 7.40 1.26 -16.16
CA GLY A 56 7.18 1.99 -17.42
C GLY A 56 8.48 2.55 -18.01
N VAL A 57 9.37 3.06 -17.16
CA VAL A 57 10.71 3.49 -17.59
C VAL A 57 11.47 2.29 -18.13
N TYR A 58 11.61 1.20 -17.38
CA TYR A 58 12.33 -0.02 -17.81
C TYR A 58 11.84 -0.51 -19.18
N PHE A 59 10.51 -0.62 -19.34
CA PHE A 59 9.89 -1.09 -20.58
C PHE A 59 10.28 -0.24 -21.79
N THR A 60 10.43 1.07 -21.62
CA THR A 60 10.74 2.01 -22.72
C THR A 60 12.23 2.19 -22.95
N THR A 61 13.08 2.07 -21.91
CA THR A 61 14.52 2.30 -21.98
C THR A 61 15.32 1.09 -22.45
N HIS A 62 14.82 -0.13 -22.24
CA HIS A 62 15.53 -1.36 -22.55
C HIS A 62 15.06 -1.98 -23.88
N GLN A 63 15.98 -2.67 -24.55
CA GLN A 63 15.74 -3.40 -25.79
C GLN A 63 16.08 -4.88 -25.58
N PRO A 64 15.20 -5.82 -25.94
CA PRO A 64 13.86 -5.61 -26.51
C PRO A 64 12.90 -4.92 -25.52
N GLN A 65 11.81 -4.32 -26.01
CA GLN A 65 10.77 -3.73 -25.17
C GLN A 65 10.10 -4.85 -24.36
N THR A 66 10.48 -4.97 -23.10
CA THR A 66 10.06 -6.05 -22.21
C THR A 66 9.88 -5.52 -20.81
N TYR A 67 8.94 -6.09 -20.07
CA TYR A 67 8.93 -5.97 -18.63
C TYR A 67 10.05 -6.82 -18.02
N PRO A 68 10.59 -6.44 -16.86
CA PRO A 68 11.59 -7.24 -16.15
C PRO A 68 10.97 -8.54 -15.65
N VAL A 69 11.76 -9.61 -15.51
CA VAL A 69 11.27 -10.86 -14.94
C VAL A 69 11.13 -10.72 -13.42
N ASP A 70 12.03 -9.97 -12.79
CA ASP A 70 12.00 -9.64 -11.38
C ASP A 70 12.17 -8.14 -11.11
N LEU A 71 11.51 -7.63 -10.07
CA LEU A 71 11.59 -6.20 -9.71
C LEU A 71 13.01 -5.74 -9.32
N SER A 72 13.91 -6.64 -8.95
CA SER A 72 15.31 -6.30 -8.69
C SER A 72 16.02 -5.76 -9.93
N GLU A 73 15.62 -6.16 -11.13
CA GLU A 73 16.20 -5.66 -12.38
C GLU A 73 15.95 -4.16 -12.57
N VAL A 74 14.78 -3.67 -12.17
CA VAL A 74 14.43 -2.24 -12.24
C VAL A 74 15.38 -1.40 -11.38
N VAL A 75 15.81 -1.95 -10.25
CA VAL A 75 16.77 -1.28 -9.36
C VAL A 75 18.20 -1.40 -9.91
N ASN A 76 18.59 -2.59 -10.38
CA ASN A 76 19.93 -2.83 -10.91
C ASN A 76 20.22 -1.97 -12.15
N ASN A 77 19.22 -1.78 -13.01
CA ASN A 77 19.31 -0.93 -14.20
C ASN A 77 19.07 0.56 -13.92
N LYS A 78 18.83 0.94 -12.65
CA LYS A 78 18.64 2.32 -12.18
C LYS A 78 17.40 3.03 -12.71
N ASP A 79 16.42 2.28 -13.23
CA ASP A 79 15.09 2.81 -13.58
C ASP A 79 14.27 3.14 -12.33
N LEU A 80 14.63 2.54 -11.18
CA LEU A 80 14.11 2.87 -9.86
C LEU A 80 15.26 2.95 -8.85
N LYS A 81 15.26 4.00 -8.02
CA LYS A 81 16.33 4.24 -7.03
C LYS A 81 16.48 3.10 -6.01
N SER A 82 15.35 2.53 -5.58
CA SER A 82 15.28 1.41 -4.64
C SER A 82 13.84 0.92 -4.58
N LEU A 83 13.63 -0.37 -4.32
CA LEU A 83 12.29 -0.87 -4.02
C LEU A 83 11.83 -0.33 -2.65
N PRO A 84 10.64 0.31 -2.59
CA PRO A 84 10.04 0.69 -1.32
C PRO A 84 9.79 -0.54 -0.46
N THR A 85 9.83 -0.37 0.87
CA THR A 85 9.53 -1.44 1.82
C THR A 85 8.06 -1.37 2.25
N PRO A 86 7.30 -2.48 2.12
CA PRO A 86 5.90 -2.49 2.49
C PRO A 86 5.72 -2.33 4.01
N PRO A 87 4.64 -1.67 4.46
CA PRO A 87 4.39 -1.39 5.88
C PRO A 87 4.06 -2.62 6.73
N ASN A 88 3.76 -3.77 6.11
CA ASN A 88 3.28 -4.98 6.76
C ASN A 88 4.28 -6.15 6.71
N SER A 89 5.57 -5.88 6.43
CA SER A 89 6.63 -6.86 6.14
C SER A 89 6.51 -7.54 4.76
N GLY A 90 7.61 -8.12 4.30
CA GLY A 90 7.75 -8.73 2.96
C GLY A 90 8.35 -7.77 1.92
N THR A 91 8.22 -8.14 0.65
CA THR A 91 8.72 -7.37 -0.51
C THR A 91 7.63 -7.31 -1.57
N TYR A 92 7.51 -6.19 -2.27
CA TYR A 92 6.56 -6.04 -3.38
C TYR A 92 6.78 -7.05 -4.53
N GLY A 93 7.96 -7.66 -4.64
CA GLY A 93 8.29 -8.70 -5.61
C GLY A 93 7.37 -9.92 -5.55
N SER A 94 6.88 -10.33 -4.37
CA SER A 94 5.96 -11.48 -4.27
C SER A 94 4.59 -11.22 -4.91
N GLY A 95 4.22 -9.96 -5.09
CA GLY A 95 3.02 -9.52 -5.79
C GLY A 95 3.23 -9.26 -7.28
N TYR A 96 4.48 -9.25 -7.73
CA TYR A 96 4.85 -8.99 -9.11
C TYR A 96 4.78 -10.26 -9.95
N ALA A 97 4.34 -10.14 -11.20
CA ALA A 97 4.47 -11.20 -12.19
C ALA A 97 4.53 -10.57 -13.58
N ALA A 98 5.43 -11.08 -14.42
CA ALA A 98 5.53 -10.76 -15.83
C ALA A 98 5.34 -12.03 -16.65
N VAL A 99 4.66 -11.93 -17.80
CA VAL A 99 4.35 -13.05 -18.69
C VAL A 99 4.54 -12.64 -20.16
N ALA A 100 4.72 -13.66 -20.99
CA ALA A 100 4.73 -13.50 -22.44
C ALA A 100 3.31 -13.22 -22.98
N GLU A 101 3.18 -12.88 -24.28
CA GLU A 101 1.90 -12.53 -24.90
C GLU A 101 0.87 -13.66 -24.83
N ASP A 102 1.35 -14.91 -24.92
CA ASP A 102 0.55 -16.13 -24.81
C ASP A 102 0.17 -16.51 -23.36
N GLY A 103 0.61 -15.72 -22.38
CA GLY A 103 0.44 -15.99 -20.95
C GLY A 103 1.44 -17.02 -20.39
N GLY A 104 2.43 -17.44 -21.18
CA GLY A 104 3.51 -18.30 -20.75
C GLY A 104 4.57 -17.59 -19.91
N THR A 105 5.53 -18.36 -19.41
CA THR A 105 6.73 -17.83 -18.74
C THR A 105 7.62 -17.10 -19.73
N CYS A 106 8.08 -15.90 -19.37
CA CYS A 106 9.04 -15.11 -20.13
C CYS A 106 10.39 -15.05 -19.40
N ASP A 107 11.47 -14.72 -20.13
CA ASP A 107 12.84 -14.65 -19.61
C ASP A 107 13.49 -13.27 -19.76
N GLY A 108 12.76 -12.29 -20.31
CA GLY A 108 13.24 -10.92 -20.53
C GLY A 108 14.30 -10.81 -21.63
N GLY A 109 14.61 -11.91 -22.34
CA GLY A 109 15.61 -11.97 -23.40
C GLY A 109 15.04 -12.56 -24.68
N THR A 110 15.03 -13.89 -24.78
CA THR A 110 14.53 -14.59 -25.98
C THR A 110 13.01 -14.57 -26.02
N ILE A 111 12.37 -14.72 -24.85
CA ILE A 111 10.93 -14.63 -24.67
C ILE A 111 10.64 -13.33 -23.93
N VAL A 112 10.12 -12.36 -24.66
CA VAL A 112 9.78 -11.03 -24.13
C VAL A 112 8.59 -11.10 -23.18
N CYS A 113 8.70 -10.40 -22.06
CA CYS A 113 7.60 -10.19 -21.13
C CYS A 113 6.79 -8.97 -21.61
N SER A 114 5.71 -9.21 -22.31
CA SER A 114 4.85 -8.15 -22.87
C SER A 114 3.77 -7.67 -21.89
N ARG A 115 3.50 -8.46 -20.86
CA ARG A 115 2.44 -8.23 -19.88
C ARG A 115 2.99 -8.38 -18.47
N ALA A 116 2.57 -7.50 -17.58
CA ALA A 116 2.97 -7.55 -16.18
C ALA A 116 1.86 -7.04 -15.25
N LYS A 117 1.87 -7.55 -14.02
CA LYS A 117 1.09 -7.03 -12.91
C LYS A 117 1.94 -6.79 -11.67
N LEU A 118 1.46 -5.91 -10.81
CA LEU A 118 1.94 -5.75 -9.45
C LEU A 118 0.74 -5.63 -8.51
N SER A 119 0.68 -6.49 -7.50
CA SER A 119 -0.48 -6.59 -6.64
C SER A 119 -0.13 -6.63 -5.16
N TRP A 120 -0.93 -5.98 -4.33
CA TRP A 120 -0.81 -6.07 -2.87
C TRP A 120 -2.15 -6.16 -2.18
N THR A 121 -2.24 -6.99 -1.15
CA THR A 121 -3.46 -7.16 -0.36
C THR A 121 -3.70 -5.96 0.55
N LEU A 122 -4.87 -5.34 0.43
CA LEU A 122 -5.30 -4.20 1.24
C LEU A 122 -5.66 -4.63 2.67
N ASN A 123 -5.33 -3.79 3.65
CA ASN A 123 -5.70 -4.00 5.04
C ASN A 123 -7.14 -3.59 5.34
N ASP A 124 -7.70 -2.64 4.58
CA ASP A 124 -9.10 -2.19 4.64
C ASP A 124 -9.79 -2.41 3.27
N PRO A 125 -10.22 -3.65 2.95
CA PRO A 125 -10.83 -3.97 1.66
C PRO A 125 -12.10 -3.18 1.40
N GLN A 126 -12.36 -2.83 0.13
CA GLN A 126 -13.48 -1.97 -0.28
C GLN A 126 -14.41 -2.75 -1.22
N ASN A 127 -15.69 -2.91 -0.85
CA ASN A 127 -16.72 -3.52 -1.72
C ASN A 127 -16.33 -4.90 -2.31
N GLY A 128 -15.62 -5.74 -1.54
CA GLY A 128 -15.14 -7.05 -1.99
C GLY A 128 -13.81 -7.02 -2.75
N ASN A 129 -13.27 -5.84 -3.06
CA ASN A 129 -11.93 -5.68 -3.63
C ASN A 129 -10.89 -5.70 -2.50
N SER A 130 -10.12 -6.79 -2.44
CA SER A 130 -9.11 -7.03 -1.41
C SER A 130 -7.69 -6.73 -1.87
N VAL A 131 -7.48 -6.38 -3.14
CA VAL A 131 -6.15 -6.20 -3.72
C VAL A 131 -6.07 -4.85 -4.43
N TRP A 132 -4.99 -4.11 -4.18
CA TRP A 132 -4.56 -3.01 -5.02
C TRP A 132 -3.69 -3.58 -6.14
N CYS A 133 -4.15 -3.46 -7.38
CA CYS A 133 -3.53 -4.12 -8.52
C CYS A 133 -3.20 -3.11 -9.60
N TRP A 134 -1.92 -3.04 -9.98
CA TRP A 134 -1.46 -2.42 -11.21
C TRP A 134 -1.32 -3.47 -12.30
N GLN A 135 -1.75 -3.13 -13.51
CA GLN A 135 -1.66 -3.99 -14.69
C GLN A 135 -1.08 -3.21 -15.86
N SER A 136 -0.19 -3.86 -16.62
CA SER A 136 0.39 -3.33 -17.85
C SER A 136 -0.67 -2.96 -18.89
N SER A 137 -1.73 -3.78 -19.01
CA SER A 137 -2.83 -3.59 -19.97
C SER A 137 -3.62 -2.30 -19.76
N THR A 138 -3.76 -1.86 -18.51
CA THR A 138 -4.47 -0.61 -18.17
C THR A 138 -3.53 0.55 -17.88
N GLY A 139 -2.26 0.25 -17.58
CA GLY A 139 -1.25 1.21 -17.14
C GLY A 139 -1.58 1.88 -15.79
N LYS A 140 -2.60 1.40 -15.06
CA LYS A 140 -3.12 2.04 -13.85
C LYS A 140 -3.27 1.05 -12.71
N ALA A 141 -3.11 1.56 -11.49
CA ALA A 141 -3.41 0.80 -10.28
C ALA A 141 -4.86 1.06 -9.82
N GLN A 142 -5.58 -0.01 -9.50
CA GLN A 142 -6.99 0.06 -9.11
C GLN A 142 -7.36 -1.05 -8.11
N PRO A 143 -8.43 -0.89 -7.32
CA PRO A 143 -8.86 -1.92 -6.39
C PRO A 143 -9.60 -3.02 -7.16
N LEU A 144 -9.11 -4.26 -7.08
CA LEU A 144 -9.68 -5.43 -7.76
C LEU A 144 -9.86 -6.59 -6.78
N THR A 145 -10.62 -7.59 -7.22
CA THR A 145 -10.57 -8.92 -6.63
C THR A 145 -9.30 -9.65 -7.09
N PRO A 146 -8.79 -10.65 -6.32
CA PRO A 146 -7.55 -11.34 -6.67
C PRO A 146 -7.58 -12.00 -8.06
N VAL A 147 -8.74 -12.51 -8.48
CA VAL A 147 -8.92 -13.21 -9.77
C VAL A 147 -8.86 -12.24 -10.95
N LEU A 148 -9.27 -10.99 -10.77
CA LEU A 148 -9.24 -9.97 -11.82
C LEU A 148 -7.87 -9.30 -11.96
N CYS A 149 -6.96 -9.53 -11.00
CA CYS A 149 -5.60 -9.03 -11.03
C CYS A 149 -4.68 -9.99 -11.80
N THR A 150 -4.79 -9.98 -13.13
CA THR A 150 -3.92 -10.72 -14.05
C THR A 150 -2.89 -9.80 -14.70
N PRO A 151 -1.70 -10.31 -15.09
CA PRO A 151 -0.71 -9.55 -15.85
C PRO A 151 -1.22 -9.08 -17.21
#